data_AF-A0ABD3BM08-F1
#
_entry.id   AF-A0ABD3BM08-F1
#
_cell.length_a   1.000
_cell.length_b   1.000
_cell.length_c   1.000
_cell.angle_alpha   90.00
_cell.angle_beta   90.00
_cell.angle_gamma   90.00
#
_symmetry.space_group_name_H-M   'P 1'
#
loop_
_entity.id
_entity.type
_entity.pdbx_description
1 polymer ?
#
loop_
_entity_poly.entity_id
_entity_poly.type
_entity_poly.pdbx_seq_one_letter_code
_entity_poly.pdbx_strand_id
1 'polypeptide(L)'
;MRINPTTSGSGVSTLEKKNLGRIIQIIGPVLDVAFPPGKMSNIYNTLVVKGRDTVGQPINVTCEVQQLLGNNRVRAVAMSATEGLMRGMEVIDTGAPLSVPVGGATLGRIFNVLGEPVENLGPVDTRTTFPIHRSAPAFIQNYLFLKQ
;
A
#
# COMPACT_ATOMS: atom_id res chain seq x y z
N MET A 1 44.71 -24.27 -23.04
CA MET A 1 44.46 -23.14 -22.12
C MET A 1 42.98 -22.80 -22.22
N ARG A 2 42.25 -22.85 -21.10
CA ARG A 2 40.77 -22.98 -21.05
C ARG A 2 40.09 -21.70 -21.53
N ILE A 3 39.12 -21.83 -22.46
CA ILE A 3 38.15 -20.79 -22.77
C ILE A 3 37.00 -20.90 -21.76
N ASN A 4 36.72 -19.82 -21.02
CA ASN A 4 35.56 -19.74 -20.15
C ASN A 4 34.36 -19.25 -20.97
N PRO A 5 33.22 -19.95 -20.98
CA PRO A 5 31.99 -19.37 -21.49
C PRO A 5 31.48 -18.35 -20.48
N THR A 6 31.49 -17.07 -20.84
CA THR A 6 30.82 -16.03 -20.08
C THR A 6 29.31 -16.23 -20.26
N THR A 7 28.69 -16.97 -19.34
CA THR A 7 27.24 -16.93 -19.15
C THR A 7 26.90 -15.54 -18.61
N SER A 8 26.64 -14.59 -19.51
CA SER A 8 25.93 -13.36 -19.14
C SER A 8 24.50 -13.76 -18.86
N GLY A 9 24.25 -14.11 -17.60
CA GLY A 9 22.91 -14.38 -17.08
C GLY A 9 22.00 -13.23 -17.48
N SER A 10 21.01 -13.55 -18.30
CA SER A 10 19.88 -12.70 -18.60
C SER A 10 19.23 -12.34 -17.28
N GLY A 11 19.58 -11.19 -16.73
CA GLY A 11 18.86 -10.58 -15.62
C GLY A 11 17.43 -10.37 -16.08
N VAL A 12 16.56 -11.31 -15.73
CA VAL A 12 15.11 -11.15 -15.88
C VAL A 12 14.75 -9.98 -14.98
N SER A 13 14.71 -8.79 -15.55
CA SER A 13 13.98 -7.68 -14.98
C SER A 13 12.53 -8.11 -14.97
N THR A 14 12.08 -8.68 -13.86
CA THR A 14 10.67 -8.91 -13.61
C THR A 14 10.02 -7.54 -13.69
N LEU A 15 9.44 -7.22 -14.84
CA LEU A 15 8.44 -6.19 -14.98
C LEU A 15 7.31 -6.62 -14.05
N GLU A 16 7.36 -6.20 -12.79
CA GLU A 16 6.28 -6.43 -11.84
C GLU A 16 5.04 -5.82 -12.45
N LYS A 17 4.20 -6.70 -12.99
CA LYS A 17 2.98 -6.34 -13.67
C LYS A 17 2.04 -5.80 -12.60
N LYS A 18 2.02 -4.47 -12.46
CA LYS A 18 1.16 -3.77 -11.49
C LYS A 18 -0.26 -4.33 -11.60
N ASN A 19 -0.84 -4.70 -10.46
CA ASN A 19 -2.22 -5.14 -10.43
C ASN A 19 -3.13 -3.91 -10.51
N LEU A 20 -3.85 -3.75 -11.62
CA LEU A 20 -4.62 -2.54 -11.90
C LEU A 20 -6.13 -2.80 -11.77
N GLY A 21 -6.80 -1.92 -11.05
CA GLY A 21 -8.25 -1.82 -10.95
C GLY A 21 -8.78 -0.47 -11.43
N ARG A 22 -10.09 -0.28 -11.35
CA ARG A 22 -10.76 0.98 -11.67
C ARG A 22 -11.81 1.36 -10.64
N ILE A 23 -11.91 2.64 -10.33
CA ILE A 23 -12.96 3.16 -9.44
C ILE A 23 -14.33 2.98 -10.10
N ILE A 24 -15.27 2.34 -9.41
CA ILE A 24 -16.66 2.20 -9.86
C ILE A 24 -17.56 3.19 -9.14
N GLN A 25 -17.29 3.43 -7.85
CA GLN A 25 -18.13 4.28 -7.01
C GLN A 25 -17.28 4.98 -5.94
N ILE A 26 -17.70 6.18 -5.56
CA ILE A 26 -17.10 6.99 -4.49
C ILE A 26 -18.27 7.49 -3.63
N ILE A 27 -18.24 7.22 -2.33
CA ILE A 27 -19.22 7.69 -1.33
C ILE A 27 -18.43 8.21 -0.13
N GLY A 28 -18.26 9.54 -0.06
CA GLY A 28 -17.37 10.15 0.92
C GLY A 28 -15.97 9.52 0.85
N PRO A 29 -15.41 9.00 1.96
CA PRO A 29 -14.09 8.37 1.97
C PRO A 29 -14.10 6.92 1.45
N VAL A 30 -15.25 6.36 1.08
CA VAL A 30 -15.39 4.96 0.67
C VAL A 30 -15.37 4.83 -0.85
N LEU A 31 -14.50 3.96 -1.36
CA LEU A 31 -14.36 3.66 -2.77
C LEU A 31 -14.71 2.20 -3.04
N ASP A 32 -15.53 1.95 -4.06
CA ASP A 32 -15.67 0.60 -4.61
C ASP A 32 -14.81 0.51 -5.88
N VAL A 33 -13.89 -0.45 -5.91
CA VAL A 33 -12.91 -0.65 -6.99
C VAL A 33 -13.12 -2.00 -7.64
N ALA A 34 -13.23 -2.04 -8.97
CA ALA A 34 -13.29 -3.28 -9.73
C ALA A 34 -11.91 -3.68 -10.25
N PHE A 35 -11.60 -4.97 -10.14
CA PHE A 35 -10.40 -5.58 -10.71
C PHE A 35 -10.78 -6.56 -11.82
N PRO A 36 -9.85 -6.87 -12.74
CA PRO A 36 -10.01 -7.97 -13.67
C PRO A 36 -10.25 -9.31 -12.95
N PRO A 37 -10.93 -10.28 -13.59
CA PRO A 37 -11.08 -11.62 -13.03
C PRO A 37 -9.74 -12.25 -12.63
N GLY A 38 -9.69 -12.89 -11.46
CA GLY A 38 -8.48 -13.53 -10.93
C GLY A 38 -7.40 -12.56 -10.43
N LYS A 39 -7.70 -11.26 -10.37
CA LYS A 39 -6.79 -10.18 -9.93
C LYS A 39 -7.37 -9.34 -8.78
N MET A 40 -8.34 -9.91 -8.06
CA MET A 40 -8.96 -9.24 -6.92
C MET A 40 -7.93 -9.01 -5.82
N SER A 41 -7.88 -7.79 -5.30
CA SER A 41 -7.01 -7.43 -4.17
C SER A 41 -7.52 -8.07 -2.87
N ASN A 42 -6.60 -8.32 -1.93
CA ASN A 42 -6.92 -8.90 -0.62
C ASN A 42 -7.42 -7.84 0.37
N ILE A 43 -8.12 -8.28 1.41
CA ILE A 43 -8.43 -7.42 2.56
C ILE A 43 -7.11 -6.94 3.18
N TYR A 44 -7.10 -5.67 3.60
CA TYR A 44 -5.97 -4.91 4.13
C TYR A 44 -4.89 -4.52 3.13
N ASN A 45 -4.96 -4.93 1.87
CA ASN A 45 -4.02 -4.44 0.87
C ASN A 45 -4.17 -2.92 0.66
N THR A 46 -3.03 -2.27 0.41
CA THR A 46 -3.00 -0.87 0.02
C THR A 46 -3.31 -0.72 -1.46
N LEU A 47 -4.26 0.16 -1.77
CA LEU A 47 -4.56 0.63 -3.10
C LEU A 47 -4.06 2.07 -3.24
N VAL A 48 -3.51 2.43 -4.40
CA VAL A 48 -3.06 3.79 -4.68
C VAL A 48 -3.71 4.29 -5.96
N VAL A 49 -4.42 5.41 -5.86
CA VAL A 49 -4.97 6.12 -7.01
C VAL A 49 -3.97 7.21 -7.41
N LYS A 50 -3.39 7.10 -8.61
CA LYS A 50 -2.50 8.12 -9.17
C LYS A 50 -3.12 8.72 -10.42
N GLY A 51 -3.06 10.04 -10.55
CA GLY A 51 -3.59 10.71 -11.73
C GLY A 51 -3.52 12.22 -11.62
N ARG A 52 -4.41 12.88 -12.37
CA ARG A 52 -4.66 14.31 -12.25
C ARG A 52 -6.16 14.55 -12.15
N ASP A 53 -6.54 15.58 -11.40
CA ASP A 53 -7.92 16.03 -11.35
C ASP A 53 -8.32 16.79 -12.64
N THR A 54 -9.53 17.34 -12.67
CA THR A 54 -10.05 18.11 -13.81
C THR A 54 -9.31 19.43 -14.05
N VAL A 55 -8.59 19.95 -13.05
CA VAL A 55 -7.83 21.20 -13.10
C VAL A 55 -6.33 20.92 -13.35
N GLY A 56 -5.94 19.65 -13.44
CA GLY A 56 -4.57 19.21 -13.70
C GLY A 56 -3.70 19.02 -12.46
N GLN A 57 -4.25 19.16 -11.25
CA GLN A 57 -3.52 18.93 -10.00
C GLN A 57 -3.22 17.44 -9.81
N PRO A 58 -2.02 17.09 -9.32
CA PRO A 58 -1.65 15.70 -9.10
C PRO A 58 -2.52 15.07 -8.01
N ILE A 59 -3.06 13.90 -8.30
CA ILE A 59 -3.78 13.05 -7.35
C ILE A 59 -2.86 11.91 -6.94
N ASN A 60 -2.70 11.73 -5.63
CA ASN A 60 -2.07 10.55 -5.03
C ASN A 60 -2.84 10.19 -3.76
N VAL A 61 -3.87 9.36 -3.90
CA VAL A 61 -4.72 8.94 -2.77
C VAL A 61 -4.43 7.49 -2.43
N THR A 62 -4.03 7.28 -1.18
CA THR A 62 -3.83 5.93 -0.62
C THR A 62 -5.14 5.47 0.01
N CYS A 63 -5.55 4.24 -0.31
CA CYS A 63 -6.72 3.58 0.27
C CYS A 63 -6.34 2.20 0.80
N GLU A 64 -7.12 1.68 1.74
CA GLU A 64 -6.97 0.30 2.23
C GLU A 64 -8.24 -0.50 1.94
N VAL A 65 -8.08 -1.71 1.41
CA VAL A 65 -9.20 -2.64 1.20
C VAL A 65 -9.78 -3.11 2.53
N GLN A 66 -11.08 -2.92 2.74
CA GLN A 66 -11.79 -3.36 3.95
C GLN A 66 -12.70 -4.56 3.72
N GLN A 67 -13.21 -4.73 2.50
CA GLN A 67 -14.23 -5.75 2.24
C GLN A 67 -14.18 -6.24 0.78
N LEU A 68 -14.47 -7.53 0.59
CA LEU A 68 -14.76 -8.12 -0.72
C LEU A 68 -16.26 -8.04 -0.98
N LEU A 69 -16.67 -7.41 -2.10
CA LEU A 69 -18.08 -7.23 -2.45
C LEU A 69 -18.61 -8.29 -3.43
N GLY A 70 -17.75 -9.17 -3.93
CA GLY A 70 -18.06 -10.07 -5.05
C GLY A 70 -17.97 -9.37 -6.41
N ASN A 71 -18.23 -10.11 -7.50
CA ASN A 71 -18.14 -9.61 -8.88
C ASN A 71 -16.80 -8.88 -9.20
N ASN A 72 -15.70 -9.38 -8.64
CA ASN A 72 -14.35 -8.80 -8.71
C ASN A 72 -14.26 -7.35 -8.18
N ARG A 73 -15.10 -6.99 -7.20
CA ARG A 73 -15.12 -5.66 -6.58
C ARG A 73 -14.71 -5.72 -5.12
N VAL A 74 -13.92 -4.73 -4.71
CA VAL A 74 -13.54 -4.51 -3.32
C VAL A 74 -14.07 -3.16 -2.86
N ARG A 75 -14.35 -3.05 -1.56
CA ARG A 75 -14.57 -1.77 -0.88
C ARG A 75 -13.30 -1.37 -0.17
N ALA A 76 -12.83 -0.17 -0.45
CA ALA A 76 -11.66 0.43 0.15
C ALA A 76 -12.02 1.75 0.84
N VAL A 77 -11.25 2.12 1.85
CA VAL A 77 -11.38 3.39 2.57
C VAL A 77 -10.15 4.24 2.25
N ALA A 78 -10.36 5.48 1.82
CA ALA A 78 -9.28 6.44 1.59
C ALA A 78 -8.69 6.97 2.89
N MET A 79 -7.37 7.12 2.92
CA MET A 79 -6.60 7.66 4.04
C MET A 79 -6.39 9.17 3.93
N SER A 80 -6.79 9.77 2.80
CA SER A 80 -6.75 11.20 2.52
C SER A 80 -8.04 11.64 1.83
N ALA A 81 -8.18 12.94 1.58
CA ALA A 81 -9.33 13.49 0.86
C ALA A 81 -9.50 12.83 -0.52
N THR A 82 -10.76 12.54 -0.88
CA THR A 82 -11.16 11.93 -2.15
C THR A 82 -11.60 12.96 -3.20
N GLU A 83 -11.33 14.24 -2.95
CA GLU A 83 -11.63 15.32 -3.89
C GLU A 83 -10.86 15.13 -5.19
N GLY A 84 -11.50 15.44 -6.32
CA GLY A 84 -10.92 15.23 -7.65
C GLY A 84 -10.90 13.77 -8.12
N LEU A 85 -11.21 12.78 -7.27
CA LEU A 85 -11.35 11.39 -7.71
C LEU A 85 -12.60 11.23 -8.59
N MET A 86 -12.43 10.44 -9.66
CA MET A 86 -13.48 10.18 -10.63
C MET A 86 -13.63 8.67 -10.88
N ARG A 87 -14.85 8.26 -11.25
CA ARG A 87 -15.09 6.89 -11.72
C ARG A 87 -14.25 6.60 -12.95
N GLY A 88 -13.80 5.37 -13.08
CA GLY A 88 -12.95 4.91 -14.17
C GLY A 88 -11.46 5.20 -13.99
N MET A 89 -11.06 6.03 -13.02
CA MET A 89 -9.65 6.25 -12.69
C MET A 89 -8.96 4.94 -12.32
N GLU A 90 -7.70 4.82 -12.73
CA GLU A 90 -6.86 3.66 -12.46
C GLU A 90 -6.46 3.60 -10.99
N VAL A 91 -6.53 2.39 -10.43
CA VAL A 91 -6.17 2.09 -9.05
C VAL A 91 -5.09 1.02 -9.08
N ILE A 92 -3.97 1.27 -8.41
CA ILE A 92 -2.85 0.33 -8.32
C ILE A 92 -2.98 -0.43 -7.01
N ASP A 93 -3.13 -1.74 -7.07
CA ASP A 93 -2.99 -2.62 -5.91
C ASP A 93 -1.51 -2.92 -5.66
N THR A 94 -1.05 -2.57 -4.46
CA THR A 94 0.34 -2.77 -4.03
C THR A 94 0.64 -4.22 -3.68
N GLY A 95 -0.39 -5.06 -3.48
CA GLY A 95 -0.24 -6.45 -3.06
C GLY A 95 0.10 -6.63 -1.59
N ALA A 96 0.27 -5.55 -0.82
CA ALA A 96 0.71 -5.60 0.57
C ALA A 96 -0.07 -4.63 1.46
N PRO A 97 -0.15 -4.89 2.79
CA PRO A 97 -0.75 -3.96 3.73
C PRO A 97 0.02 -2.65 3.86
N LEU A 98 -0.68 -1.60 4.27
CA LEU A 98 -0.05 -0.32 4.56
C LEU A 98 1.00 -0.52 5.66
N SER A 99 2.22 -0.06 5.40
CA SER A 99 3.35 -0.24 6.30
C SER A 99 3.95 1.11 6.66
N VAL A 100 4.29 1.27 7.93
CA VAL A 100 4.79 2.52 8.50
C VAL A 100 6.21 2.34 9.05
N PRO A 101 7.04 3.40 9.07
CA PRO A 101 8.39 3.32 9.61
C PRO A 101 8.38 2.99 11.10
N VAL A 102 9.36 2.20 11.55
CA VAL A 102 9.54 1.84 12.96
C VAL A 102 11.01 1.88 13.36
N GLY A 103 11.28 1.93 14.66
CA GLY A 103 12.64 1.86 15.24
C GLY A 103 13.14 3.21 15.76
N GLY A 104 14.41 3.27 16.19
CA GLY A 104 14.95 4.46 16.85
C GLY A 104 14.90 5.74 16.01
N ALA A 105 14.94 5.62 14.68
CA ALA A 105 14.86 6.75 13.76
C ALA A 105 13.51 7.49 13.79
N THR A 106 12.44 6.86 14.32
CA THR A 106 11.14 7.49 14.46
C THR A 106 10.99 8.30 15.75
N LEU A 107 11.96 8.22 16.68
CA LEU A 107 11.88 8.93 17.96
C LEU A 107 12.00 10.45 17.75
N GLY A 108 11.09 11.20 18.39
CA GLY A 108 11.04 12.65 18.28
C GLY A 108 10.52 13.18 16.94
N ARG A 109 9.95 12.29 16.10
CA ARG A 109 9.37 12.62 14.81
C ARG A 109 7.84 12.51 14.85
N ILE A 110 7.15 13.33 14.07
CA ILE A 110 5.69 13.32 13.91
C ILE A 110 5.34 12.79 12.51
N PHE A 111 4.49 11.77 12.47
CA PHE A 111 4.04 11.11 11.23
C PHE A 111 2.53 11.20 11.06
N ASN A 112 2.09 11.19 9.80
CA ASN A 112 0.68 10.93 9.47
C ASN A 112 0.39 9.41 9.48
N VAL A 113 -0.87 9.05 9.19
CA VAL A 113 -1.33 7.64 9.16
C VAL A 113 -0.60 6.80 8.10
N LEU A 114 -0.08 7.42 7.05
CA LEU A 114 0.71 6.75 6.00
C LEU A 114 2.17 6.52 6.41
N GLY A 115 2.58 7.00 7.59
CA GLY A 115 3.97 6.93 8.03
C GLY A 115 4.88 7.98 7.40
N GLU A 116 4.31 9.05 6.82
CA GLU A 116 5.06 10.15 6.22
C GLU A 116 5.29 11.24 7.27
N PRO A 117 6.51 11.80 7.38
CA PRO A 117 6.81 12.86 8.33
C PRO A 117 6.11 14.17 7.94
N VAL A 118 5.51 14.87 8.90
CA VAL A 118 4.73 16.12 8.66
C VAL A 118 5.38 17.40 9.18
N GLU A 119 6.57 17.29 9.76
CA GLU A 119 7.23 18.36 10.54
C GLU A 119 8.35 19.10 9.80
N ASN A 120 8.47 18.96 8.48
CA ASN A 120 9.48 19.62 7.62
C ASN A 120 10.96 19.40 8.01
N LEU A 121 11.27 18.46 8.92
CA LEU A 121 12.63 18.10 9.35
C LEU A 121 13.35 17.14 8.37
N GLY A 122 12.91 17.08 7.11
CA GLY A 122 13.46 16.17 6.10
C GLY A 122 13.00 14.70 6.25
N PRO A 123 13.50 13.81 5.38
CA PRO A 123 13.10 12.39 5.39
C PRO A 123 13.59 11.67 6.65
N VAL A 124 12.93 10.55 6.98
CA VAL A 124 13.36 9.67 8.07
C VAL A 124 14.10 8.49 7.46
N ASP A 125 15.37 8.33 7.80
CA ASP A 125 16.15 7.17 7.34
C ASP A 125 15.79 5.94 8.19
N THR A 126 14.72 5.25 7.79
CA THR A 126 14.29 4.00 8.43
C THR A 126 14.52 2.85 7.47
N ARG A 127 15.26 1.83 7.92
CA ARG A 127 15.46 0.59 7.15
C ARG A 127 14.35 -0.43 7.38
N THR A 128 13.46 -0.18 8.33
CA THR A 128 12.43 -1.14 8.77
C THR A 128 11.07 -0.47 8.78
N THR A 129 10.12 -1.11 8.12
CA THR A 129 8.69 -0.75 8.17
C THR A 129 7.91 -1.96 8.65
N PHE A 130 6.82 -1.75 9.39
CA PHE A 130 5.88 -2.80 9.79
C PHE A 130 4.48 -2.53 9.26
N PRO A 131 3.71 -3.57 8.90
CA PRO A 131 2.32 -3.41 8.52
C PRO A 131 1.49 -2.94 9.72
N ILE A 132 0.52 -2.05 9.48
CA ILE A 132 -0.37 -1.55 10.53
C ILE A 132 -1.33 -2.62 11.05
N HIS A 133 -1.62 -3.63 10.23
CA HIS A 133 -2.37 -4.82 10.63
C HIS A 133 -1.41 -5.96 10.94
N ARG A 134 -1.38 -6.37 12.21
CA ARG A 134 -0.62 -7.52 12.70
C ARG A 134 -1.48 -8.33 13.63
N SER A 135 -1.34 -9.65 13.56
CA SER A 135 -2.03 -10.53 14.49
C SER A 135 -1.63 -10.20 15.93
N ALA A 136 -2.60 -10.33 16.84
CA ALA A 136 -2.31 -10.29 18.25
C ALA A 136 -1.26 -11.36 18.60
N PRO A 137 -0.37 -11.11 19.58
CA PRO A 137 0.55 -12.14 20.06
C PRO A 137 -0.20 -13.41 20.46
N ALA A 138 0.40 -14.56 20.18
CA ALA A 138 -0.16 -15.83 20.64
C ALA A 138 -0.19 -15.87 22.17
N PHE A 139 -1.17 -16.57 22.74
CA PHE A 139 -1.37 -16.66 24.19
C PHE A 139 -0.11 -17.06 24.97
N ILE A 140 0.70 -17.98 24.43
CA ILE A 140 1.96 -18.44 25.04
C ILE A 140 3.00 -17.31 25.13
N GLN A 141 3.00 -16.37 24.18
CA GLN A 141 3.95 -15.26 24.12
C GLN A 141 3.69 -14.22 25.22
N ASN A 142 2.43 -14.05 25.66
CA ASN A 142 2.08 -13.11 26.73
C ASN A 142 2.70 -13.48 28.09
N TYR A 143 2.90 -14.77 28.37
CA TYR A 143 3.52 -15.21 29.63
C TYR A 143 5.03 -14.96 29.69
N LEU A 144 5.72 -14.87 28.54
CA LEU A 144 7.13 -14.51 28.52
C LEU A 144 7.36 -13.01 28.83
N PHE A 145 6.39 -12.15 28.52
CA PHE A 145 6.49 -10.70 28.75
C PHE A 145 6.21 -10.30 30.21
N LEU A 146 5.45 -11.10 30.96
CA LEU A 146 5.15 -10.85 32.39
C LEU A 146 6.20 -11.43 33.36
N LYS A 147 7.28 -12.03 32.83
CA LYS A 147 8.39 -12.61 33.60
C LYS A 147 9.74 -11.93 33.36
N GLN A 148 9.76 -10.70 32.85
CA GLN A 148 10.96 -9.86 32.79
C GLN A 148 10.72 -8.56 33.54
#